data_AF-A0A0Q7Q6L9-F1
#
_entry.id   AF-A0A0Q7Q6L9-F1
#
_cell.length_a   1.000
_cell.length_b   1.000
_cell.length_c   1.000
_cell.angle_alpha   90.00
_cell.angle_beta   90.00
_cell.angle_gamma   90.00
#
_symmetry.space_group_name_H-M   'P 1'
#
loop_
_entity.id
_entity.type
_entity.pdbx_description
1 polymer ?
#
loop_
_entity_poly.entity_id
_entity_poly.type
_entity_poly.pdbx_seq_one_letter_code
_entity_poly.pdbx_strand_id
1 'polypeptide(L)'
;MQLEPRHNNESELRDLITSLAGVAQRRMSRTRALKGKVTHVVAASRELLQVTIEDVTFSLAGGTDSEAELAETLLQTVKAALETGHAGFALLLDEAQAIRDDKDRGGEHPLSMLVATVNALQEAGLPIALVLCGLPTLRANLQKARTYSERMFKAENIAELTGNPGPARDAFVVPLEGTGVTADDDLIARVLDEVEGYPFFIQLWGAELWEAAKDVGRAHFDITMLDAIEGQIYERLDEEFYVGRIEALTPSEQDLLLLSEECPYPPLRTADLRARSDKSQGNINVLMGRLTEQGVLYRIQNGQYGYTAPKFAEYLARRKASMQQ
;
A
#
# COMPACT_ATOMS: atom_id res chain seq x y z
N MET A 1 -1.79 -9.36 -4.13
CA MET A 1 -1.14 -10.16 -3.07
C MET A 1 -0.33 -9.20 -2.23
N GLN A 2 -0.34 -9.32 -0.91
CA GLN A 2 0.42 -8.42 -0.01
C GLN A 2 1.84 -8.98 0.20
N LEU A 3 2.84 -8.14 0.01
CA LEU A 3 4.23 -8.45 0.31
C LEU A 3 4.54 -8.16 1.78
N GLU A 4 5.03 -9.18 2.48
CA GLU A 4 5.54 -9.08 3.85
C GLU A 4 7.08 -8.99 3.89
N PRO A 5 7.68 -8.49 4.99
CA PRO A 5 9.14 -8.40 5.17
C PRO A 5 9.89 -9.73 4.97
N ARG A 6 9.27 -10.88 5.22
CA ARG A 6 9.87 -12.19 4.96
C ARG A 6 10.17 -12.45 3.49
N HIS A 7 9.50 -11.77 2.57
CA HIS A 7 9.76 -11.87 1.14
C HIS A 7 10.91 -10.96 0.69
N ASN A 8 11.59 -10.24 1.59
CA ASN A 8 12.74 -9.41 1.28
C ASN A 8 14.03 -10.22 1.07
N ASN A 9 13.93 -11.30 0.29
CA ASN A 9 15.03 -12.13 -0.19
C ASN A 9 14.58 -12.79 -1.51
N GLU A 10 15.55 -13.13 -2.34
CA GLU A 10 15.37 -13.64 -3.70
C GLU A 10 14.56 -14.93 -3.72
N SER A 11 14.87 -15.88 -2.82
CA SER A 11 14.22 -17.19 -2.78
C SER A 11 12.74 -17.09 -2.39
N GLU A 12 12.42 -16.42 -1.28
CA GLU A 12 11.05 -16.28 -0.76
C GLU A 12 10.16 -15.48 -1.73
N LEU A 13 10.72 -14.44 -2.38
CA LEU A 13 9.98 -13.70 -3.39
C LEU A 13 9.71 -14.57 -4.64
N ARG A 14 10.71 -15.30 -5.13
CA ARG A 14 10.55 -16.26 -6.23
C ARG A 14 9.51 -17.31 -5.89
N ASP A 15 9.56 -17.89 -4.69
CA ASP A 15 8.62 -18.92 -4.23
C ASP A 15 7.18 -18.40 -4.13
N LEU A 16 7.01 -17.19 -3.61
CA LEU A 16 5.72 -16.51 -3.57
C LEU A 16 5.15 -16.35 -4.99
N ILE A 17 5.95 -15.78 -5.91
CA ILE A 17 5.49 -15.52 -7.28
C ILE A 17 5.22 -16.84 -8.02
N THR A 18 6.03 -17.86 -7.80
CA THR A 18 5.84 -19.19 -8.38
C THR A 18 4.56 -19.85 -7.88
N SER A 19 4.26 -19.71 -6.59
CA SER A 19 2.98 -20.15 -6.01
C SER A 19 1.79 -19.41 -6.63
N LEU A 20 1.88 -18.09 -6.79
CA LEU A 20 0.86 -17.26 -7.43
C LEU A 20 0.63 -17.65 -8.90
N ALA A 21 1.71 -17.84 -9.65
CA ALA A 21 1.72 -18.31 -11.03
C ALA A 21 1.03 -19.69 -11.13
N GLY A 22 1.38 -20.62 -10.24
CA GLY A 22 0.74 -21.94 -10.17
C GLY A 22 -0.76 -21.87 -9.87
N VAL A 23 -1.21 -20.96 -9.00
CA VAL A 23 -2.65 -20.72 -8.76
C VAL A 23 -3.34 -20.18 -10.02
N ALA A 24 -2.72 -19.22 -10.71
CA ALA A 24 -3.26 -18.66 -11.95
C ALA A 24 -3.38 -19.73 -13.06
N GLN A 25 -2.32 -20.51 -13.28
CA GLN A 25 -2.31 -21.61 -14.25
C GLN A 25 -3.38 -22.67 -13.94
N ARG A 26 -3.55 -23.05 -12.67
CA ARG A 26 -4.61 -24.00 -12.27
C ARG A 26 -6.01 -23.47 -12.56
N ARG A 27 -6.27 -22.18 -12.34
CA ARG A 27 -7.55 -21.54 -12.69
C ARG A 27 -7.78 -21.57 -14.19
N MET A 28 -6.77 -21.25 -14.99
CA MET A 28 -6.81 -21.28 -16.46
C MET A 28 -7.08 -22.70 -17.01
N SER A 29 -6.41 -23.72 -16.47
CA SER A 29 -6.60 -25.13 -16.85
C SER A 29 -8.02 -25.64 -16.56
N ARG A 30 -8.64 -25.23 -15.44
CA ARG A 30 -10.05 -25.55 -15.15
C ARG A 30 -10.99 -24.90 -16.17
N THR A 31 -10.74 -23.65 -16.54
CA THR A 31 -11.50 -22.94 -17.58
C THR A 31 -11.36 -23.62 -18.95
N ARG A 32 -10.17 -24.12 -19.30
CA ARG A 32 -9.93 -24.90 -20.53
C ARG A 32 -10.68 -26.23 -20.51
N ALA A 33 -10.65 -26.97 -19.42
CA ALA A 33 -11.37 -28.25 -19.29
C ALA A 33 -12.91 -28.07 -19.37
N LEU A 34 -13.43 -26.96 -18.84
CA LEU A 34 -14.85 -26.60 -18.93
C LEU A 34 -15.23 -26.14 -20.34
N LYS A 35 -14.44 -25.27 -20.98
CA LYS A 35 -14.66 -24.84 -22.37
C LYS A 35 -14.54 -26.01 -23.35
N GLY A 36 -13.58 -26.93 -23.14
CA GLY A 36 -13.41 -28.13 -23.96
C GLY A 36 -14.58 -29.11 -23.92
N LYS A 37 -15.46 -29.03 -22.91
CA LYS A 37 -16.73 -29.78 -22.86
C LYS A 37 -17.92 -29.03 -23.50
N VAL A 38 -17.77 -27.75 -23.83
CA VAL A 38 -18.84 -26.87 -24.34
C VAL A 38 -18.70 -26.57 -25.84
N THR A 39 -17.53 -26.73 -26.45
CA THR A 39 -17.34 -26.47 -27.89
C THR A 39 -17.57 -27.70 -28.78
N HIS A 40 -18.84 -28.05 -29.00
CA HIS A 40 -19.30 -28.29 -30.38
C HIS A 40 -19.98 -26.99 -30.84
N VAL A 41 -19.60 -26.50 -32.03
CA VAL A 41 -20.13 -25.30 -32.72
C VAL A 41 -19.49 -23.98 -32.27
N VAL A 42 -18.46 -23.53 -32.99
CA VAL A 42 -18.49 -22.40 -33.95
C VAL A 42 -17.08 -22.29 -34.57
N ALA A 43 -17.02 -22.50 -35.89
CA ALA A 43 -15.87 -22.21 -36.72
C ALA A 43 -15.86 -20.72 -37.12
N ALA A 44 -14.68 -20.24 -37.57
CA ALA A 44 -14.31 -18.87 -37.94
C ALA A 44 -13.88 -18.03 -36.72
N SER A 45 -12.61 -17.70 -36.54
CA SER A 45 -11.76 -17.00 -37.52
C SER A 45 -10.30 -17.40 -37.32
N ARG A 46 -9.71 -17.99 -38.35
CA ARG A 46 -8.26 -18.14 -38.50
C ARG A 46 -7.72 -16.80 -38.96
N GLU A 47 -6.87 -16.20 -38.14
CA GLU A 47 -5.64 -15.48 -38.51
C GLU A 47 -5.23 -14.63 -37.31
N LEU A 48 -4.21 -15.10 -36.58
CA LEU A 48 -3.09 -14.29 -36.08
C LEU A 48 -2.25 -15.12 -35.11
N LEU A 49 -0.94 -15.12 -35.39
CA LEU A 49 0.18 -15.38 -34.48
C LEU A 49 0.51 -16.83 -34.13
N GLN A 50 1.11 -17.55 -35.08
CA GLN A 50 2.25 -18.42 -34.75
C GLN A 50 3.40 -17.51 -34.28
N VAL A 51 3.50 -17.28 -32.97
CA VAL A 51 4.75 -16.80 -32.38
C VAL A 51 5.59 -18.04 -32.09
N THR A 52 6.39 -18.42 -33.07
CA THR A 52 7.52 -19.32 -32.84
C THR A 52 8.55 -18.52 -32.05
N ILE A 53 8.52 -18.63 -30.72
CA ILE A 53 9.64 -18.18 -29.87
C ILE A 53 10.70 -19.29 -29.92
N GLU A 54 11.31 -19.47 -31.09
CA GLU A 54 12.62 -20.08 -31.22
C GLU A 54 13.63 -18.94 -31.00
N ASP A 55 14.55 -19.13 -30.06
CA ASP A 55 15.63 -18.20 -29.70
C ASP A 55 15.28 -16.95 -28.87
N VAL A 56 14.52 -17.12 -27.76
CA VAL A 56 14.88 -16.31 -26.57
C VAL A 56 15.98 -17.07 -25.84
N THR A 57 17.19 -17.00 -26.41
CA THR A 57 18.40 -17.13 -25.61
C THR A 57 18.40 -15.91 -24.70
N PHE A 58 17.78 -16.02 -23.53
CA PHE A 58 18.06 -15.07 -22.47
C PHE A 58 19.58 -15.09 -22.33
N SER A 59 20.23 -13.95 -22.57
CA SER A 59 21.59 -13.76 -22.10
C SER A 59 21.51 -13.61 -20.57
N LEU A 60 21.18 -14.72 -19.89
CA LEU A 60 21.36 -14.96 -18.46
C LEU A 60 22.85 -15.01 -18.09
N ALA A 61 23.74 -14.60 -19.00
CA ALA A 61 25.16 -14.40 -18.78
C ALA A 61 25.35 -13.20 -17.83
N GLY A 62 24.92 -13.35 -16.57
CA GLY A 62 24.98 -12.36 -15.52
C GLY A 62 23.82 -12.40 -14.50
N GLY A 63 22.75 -13.16 -14.73
CA GLY A 63 21.62 -13.28 -13.78
C GLY A 63 21.87 -14.35 -12.70
N THR A 64 21.24 -14.22 -11.54
CA THR A 64 21.26 -15.27 -10.51
C THR A 64 20.38 -16.46 -10.93
N ASP A 65 20.63 -17.66 -10.40
CA ASP A 65 19.78 -18.84 -10.69
C ASP A 65 18.29 -18.56 -10.40
N SER A 66 18.01 -17.76 -9.37
CA SER A 66 16.64 -17.34 -9.01
C SER A 66 15.97 -16.48 -10.08
N GLU A 67 16.70 -15.60 -10.75
CA GLU A 67 16.17 -14.76 -11.83
C GLU A 67 15.76 -15.61 -13.04
N ALA A 68 16.58 -16.61 -13.40
CA ALA A 68 16.30 -17.52 -14.50
C ALA A 68 15.03 -18.34 -14.25
N GLU A 69 14.91 -18.91 -13.05
CA GLU A 69 13.76 -19.72 -12.67
C GLU A 69 12.47 -18.89 -12.57
N LEU A 70 12.57 -17.65 -12.07
CA LEU A 70 11.44 -16.72 -12.04
C LEU A 70 11.00 -16.36 -13.47
N ALA A 71 11.94 -16.09 -14.37
CA ALA A 71 11.68 -15.79 -15.77
C ALA A 71 10.99 -16.95 -16.48
N GLU A 72 11.48 -18.18 -16.29
CA GLU A 72 10.87 -19.37 -16.85
C GLU A 72 9.42 -19.55 -16.35
N THR A 73 9.20 -19.40 -15.04
CA THR A 73 7.88 -19.54 -14.43
C THR A 73 6.87 -18.52 -14.97
N LEU A 74 7.28 -17.26 -15.08
CA LEU A 74 6.43 -16.20 -15.62
C LEU A 74 6.19 -16.37 -17.12
N LEU A 75 7.20 -16.77 -17.89
CA LEU A 75 7.06 -17.11 -19.32
C LEU A 75 6.01 -18.20 -19.53
N GLN A 76 6.12 -19.31 -18.80
CA GLN A 76 5.16 -20.42 -18.87
C GLN A 76 3.74 -19.96 -18.51
N THR A 77 3.62 -19.08 -17.52
CA THR A 77 2.34 -18.53 -17.08
C THR A 77 1.68 -17.64 -18.12
N VAL A 78 2.45 -16.74 -18.75
CA VAL A 78 1.95 -15.90 -19.84
C VAL A 78 1.51 -16.76 -21.03
N LYS A 79 2.31 -17.75 -21.41
CA LYS A 79 1.96 -18.71 -22.48
C LYS A 79 0.64 -19.40 -22.17
N ALA A 80 0.48 -19.95 -20.97
CA ALA A 80 -0.76 -20.59 -20.52
C ALA A 80 -1.98 -19.63 -20.54
N ALA A 81 -1.78 -18.37 -20.20
CA ALA A 81 -2.83 -17.35 -20.25
C ALA A 81 -3.34 -17.13 -21.69
N LEU A 82 -2.42 -16.94 -22.64
CA LEU A 82 -2.73 -16.74 -24.05
C LEU A 82 -3.40 -17.97 -24.66
N GLU A 83 -2.85 -19.14 -24.37
CA GLU A 83 -3.37 -20.45 -24.76
C GLU A 83 -4.79 -20.75 -24.28
N THR A 84 -5.24 -20.07 -23.22
CA THR A 84 -6.59 -20.21 -22.65
C THR A 84 -7.52 -19.06 -23.04
N GLY A 85 -7.06 -18.17 -23.94
CA GLY A 85 -7.82 -17.07 -24.53
C GLY A 85 -7.84 -15.79 -23.69
N HIS A 86 -6.92 -15.63 -22.73
CA HIS A 86 -6.71 -14.36 -22.03
C HIS A 86 -5.77 -13.46 -22.83
N ALA A 87 -5.86 -12.14 -22.64
CA ALA A 87 -5.02 -11.17 -23.34
C ALA A 87 -3.56 -11.13 -22.84
N GLY A 88 -3.29 -11.66 -21.65
CA GLY A 88 -1.99 -11.62 -21.01
C GLY A 88 -2.04 -12.01 -19.53
N PHE A 89 -0.98 -11.69 -18.80
CA PHE A 89 -0.86 -11.94 -17.36
C PHE A 89 -0.49 -10.66 -16.61
N ALA A 90 -1.17 -10.37 -15.50
CA ALA A 90 -0.86 -9.22 -14.65
C ALA A 90 -0.48 -9.70 -13.25
N LEU A 91 0.69 -9.27 -12.77
CA LEU A 91 1.16 -9.49 -11.41
C LEU A 91 0.87 -8.24 -10.57
N LEU A 92 -0.02 -8.39 -9.57
CA LEU A 92 -0.47 -7.29 -8.71
C LEU A 92 0.07 -7.52 -7.29
N LEU A 93 1.07 -6.73 -6.91
CA LEU A 93 1.75 -6.81 -5.62
C LEU A 93 1.48 -5.55 -4.80
N ASP A 94 0.97 -5.75 -3.60
CA ASP A 94 0.70 -4.71 -2.62
C ASP A 94 1.79 -4.70 -1.55
N GLU A 95 1.94 -3.59 -0.84
CA GLU A 95 3.01 -3.36 0.14
C GLU A 95 4.43 -3.63 -0.39
N ALA A 96 4.67 -3.29 -1.66
CA ALA A 96 5.94 -3.59 -2.33
C ALA A 96 7.15 -2.85 -1.72
N GLN A 97 6.95 -1.86 -0.85
CA GLN A 97 8.05 -1.30 -0.05
C GLN A 97 8.66 -2.31 0.94
N ALA A 98 7.97 -3.42 1.23
CA ALA A 98 8.48 -4.50 2.07
C ALA A 98 9.69 -5.20 1.42
N ILE A 99 9.83 -5.15 0.10
CA ILE A 99 10.99 -5.66 -0.62
C ILE A 99 11.90 -4.52 -1.10
N ARG A 100 13.20 -4.68 -0.90
CA ARG A 100 14.26 -3.72 -1.24
C ARG A 100 15.58 -4.46 -1.46
N ASP A 101 16.40 -3.92 -2.34
CA ASP A 101 17.73 -4.50 -2.58
C ASP A 101 18.70 -4.15 -1.45
N ASP A 102 19.56 -5.11 -1.12
CA ASP A 102 20.70 -4.86 -0.24
C ASP A 102 21.69 -3.90 -0.89
N LYS A 103 22.39 -3.14 -0.04
CA LYS A 103 23.43 -2.19 -0.49
C LYS A 103 24.75 -2.89 -0.81
N ASP A 104 24.96 -4.06 -0.23
CA ASP A 104 26.20 -4.81 -0.36
C ASP A 104 26.22 -5.54 -1.69
N ARG A 105 27.40 -5.55 -2.33
CA ARG A 105 27.59 -6.13 -3.67
C ARG A 105 27.39 -7.65 -3.73
N GLY A 106 27.35 -8.31 -2.58
CA GLY A 106 27.04 -9.74 -2.44
C GLY A 106 25.80 -9.99 -1.59
N GLY A 107 24.98 -8.96 -1.36
CA GLY A 107 23.67 -9.09 -0.74
C GLY A 107 22.61 -9.52 -1.74
N GLU A 108 21.37 -9.62 -1.28
CA GLU A 108 20.25 -10.06 -2.11
C GLU A 108 19.57 -8.87 -2.79
N HIS A 109 19.09 -9.08 -4.02
CA HIS A 109 18.50 -8.02 -4.83
C HIS A 109 17.09 -8.40 -5.35
N PRO A 110 16.14 -8.73 -4.45
CA PRO A 110 14.83 -9.27 -4.84
C PRO A 110 14.01 -8.29 -5.69
N LEU A 111 14.07 -6.99 -5.42
CA LEU A 111 13.33 -6.00 -6.19
C LEU A 111 13.93 -5.84 -7.59
N SER A 112 15.27 -5.79 -7.68
CA SER A 112 15.98 -5.80 -8.96
C SER A 112 15.68 -7.03 -9.80
N MET A 113 15.68 -8.22 -9.19
CA MET A 113 15.38 -9.48 -9.86
C MET A 113 13.97 -9.44 -10.47
N LEU A 114 12.96 -9.10 -9.67
CA LEU A 114 11.58 -9.00 -10.13
C LEU A 114 11.42 -8.03 -11.31
N VAL A 115 12.00 -6.82 -11.18
CA VAL A 115 11.91 -5.78 -12.21
C VAL A 115 12.63 -6.22 -13.49
N ALA A 116 13.83 -6.79 -13.37
CA ALA A 116 14.61 -7.26 -14.52
C ALA A 116 13.90 -8.40 -15.26
N THR A 117 13.37 -9.38 -14.52
CA THR A 117 12.63 -10.49 -15.11
C THR A 117 11.41 -10.01 -15.91
N VAL A 118 10.58 -9.15 -15.32
CA VAL A 118 9.38 -8.64 -16.01
C VAL A 118 9.78 -7.79 -17.22
N ASN A 119 10.81 -6.95 -17.10
CA ASN A 119 11.30 -6.14 -18.19
C ASN A 119 11.80 -7.00 -19.37
N ALA A 120 12.58 -8.04 -19.10
CA ALA A 120 13.07 -8.95 -20.15
C ALA A 120 11.90 -9.65 -20.89
N LEU A 121 10.86 -10.06 -20.17
CA LEU A 121 9.67 -10.66 -20.78
C LEU A 121 8.89 -9.65 -21.63
N GLN A 122 8.80 -8.38 -21.20
CA GLN A 122 8.19 -7.31 -22.00
C GLN A 122 9.00 -6.99 -23.25
N GLU A 123 10.33 -6.96 -23.17
CA GLU A 123 11.23 -6.77 -24.32
C GLU A 123 11.10 -7.93 -25.33
N ALA A 124 10.85 -9.14 -24.84
CA ALA A 124 10.52 -10.30 -25.68
C ALA A 124 9.09 -10.26 -26.28
N GLY A 125 8.34 -9.18 -26.07
CA GLY A 125 7.01 -8.96 -26.64
C GLY A 125 5.88 -9.73 -25.94
N LEU A 126 6.12 -10.24 -24.73
CA LEU A 126 5.08 -10.97 -23.99
C LEU A 126 4.12 -10.00 -23.30
N PRO A 127 2.79 -10.27 -23.35
CA PRO A 127 1.79 -9.43 -22.70
C PRO A 127 1.76 -9.70 -21.19
N ILE A 128 2.73 -9.14 -20.49
CA ILE A 128 2.85 -9.17 -19.02
C ILE A 128 2.81 -7.75 -18.45
N ALA A 129 2.08 -7.56 -17.35
CA ALA A 129 2.03 -6.33 -16.59
C ALA A 129 2.45 -6.56 -15.13
N LEU A 130 3.16 -5.60 -14.55
CA LEU A 130 3.51 -5.56 -13.14
C LEU A 130 2.93 -4.29 -12.52
N VAL A 131 2.12 -4.45 -11.49
CA VAL A 131 1.56 -3.35 -10.69
C VAL A 131 2.08 -3.49 -9.27
N LEU A 132 2.72 -2.45 -8.78
CA LEU A 132 3.25 -2.36 -7.43
C LEU A 132 2.51 -1.25 -6.70
N CYS A 133 1.94 -1.57 -5.55
CA CYS A 133 1.36 -0.60 -4.61
C CYS A 133 2.20 -0.60 -3.33
N GLY A 134 2.30 0.55 -2.68
CA GLY A 134 3.08 0.68 -1.45
C GLY A 134 3.29 2.12 -1.01
N LEU A 135 3.95 2.27 0.14
CA LEU A 135 4.31 3.56 0.71
C LEU A 135 5.26 4.37 -0.20
N PRO A 136 5.35 5.70 -0.03
CA PRO A 136 6.20 6.57 -0.86
C PRO A 136 7.68 6.13 -0.98
N THR A 137 8.19 5.36 0.00
CA THR A 137 9.53 4.77 -0.01
C THR A 137 9.76 3.80 -1.17
N LEU A 138 8.72 3.16 -1.69
CA LEU A 138 8.78 2.25 -2.82
C LEU A 138 9.42 2.90 -4.06
N ARG A 139 9.09 4.16 -4.35
CA ARG A 139 9.65 4.89 -5.50
C ARG A 139 11.17 5.02 -5.39
N ALA A 140 11.66 5.34 -4.19
CA ALA A 140 13.09 5.45 -3.93
C ALA A 140 13.79 4.09 -3.98
N ASN A 141 13.11 3.01 -3.56
CA ASN A 141 13.64 1.64 -3.67
C ASN A 141 13.75 1.20 -5.13
N LEU A 142 12.73 1.45 -5.96
CA LEU A 142 12.73 1.14 -7.40
C LEU A 142 13.86 1.86 -8.15
N GLN A 143 14.05 3.15 -7.89
CA GLN A 143 15.13 3.94 -8.51
C GLN A 143 16.52 3.40 -8.16
N LYS A 144 16.71 2.93 -6.92
CA LYS A 144 17.97 2.31 -6.48
C LYS A 144 18.18 0.93 -7.10
N ALA A 145 17.12 0.14 -7.24
CA ALA A 145 17.18 -1.21 -7.78
C ALA A 145 17.64 -1.21 -9.25
N ARG A 146 16.98 -0.43 -10.09
CA ARG A 146 17.33 -0.31 -11.51
C ARG A 146 17.11 1.12 -12.00
N THR A 147 18.15 1.73 -12.56
CA THR A 147 18.11 3.11 -13.07
C THR A 147 17.05 3.29 -14.16
N TYR A 148 16.76 2.26 -14.95
CA TYR A 148 15.74 2.33 -16.00
C TYR A 148 14.30 2.13 -15.49
N SER A 149 14.09 1.83 -14.20
CA SER A 149 12.77 1.62 -13.61
C SER A 149 11.84 2.83 -13.81
N GLU A 150 12.39 4.04 -13.83
CA GLU A 150 11.65 5.28 -14.10
C GLU A 150 10.97 5.32 -15.48
N ARG A 151 11.49 4.56 -16.46
CA ARG A 151 10.93 4.45 -17.80
C ARG A 151 9.98 3.26 -17.95
N MET A 152 10.16 2.24 -17.10
CA MET A 152 9.33 1.04 -17.09
C MET A 152 8.00 1.29 -16.38
N PHE A 153 7.98 2.11 -15.33
CA PHE A 153 6.79 2.35 -14.52
C PHE A 153 6.12 3.69 -14.82
N LYS A 154 4.79 3.66 -14.97
CA LYS A 154 3.95 4.84 -14.80
C LYS A 154 3.57 4.97 -13.33
N ALA A 155 4.23 5.86 -12.60
CA ALA A 155 3.94 6.10 -11.19
C ALA A 155 2.68 6.97 -11.06
N GLU A 156 1.70 6.49 -10.30
CA GLU A 156 0.51 7.24 -9.92
C GLU A 156 0.54 7.44 -8.40
N ASN A 157 0.36 8.69 -7.95
CA ASN A 157 0.25 8.98 -6.52
C ASN A 157 -1.23 8.97 -6.12
N ILE A 158 -1.59 8.11 -5.17
CA ILE A 158 -2.94 8.08 -4.60
C ILE A 158 -2.90 8.93 -3.33
N ALA A 159 -3.47 10.14 -3.41
CA ALA A 159 -3.55 11.08 -2.31
C ALA A 159 -4.90 10.96 -1.56
N GLU A 160 -5.05 11.77 -0.51
CA GLU A 160 -6.29 11.93 0.22
C GLU A 160 -7.43 12.40 -0.71
N LEU A 161 -8.67 12.07 -0.33
CA LEU A 161 -9.84 12.56 -1.04
C LEU A 161 -10.01 14.05 -0.77
N THR A 162 -10.35 14.84 -1.79
CA THR A 162 -10.49 16.30 -1.65
C THR A 162 -11.86 16.78 -2.10
N GLY A 163 -12.25 17.96 -1.60
CA GLY A 163 -13.37 18.73 -2.12
C GLY A 163 -14.72 18.52 -1.42
N ASN A 164 -15.44 19.64 -1.30
CA ASN A 164 -16.84 19.73 -0.90
C ASN A 164 -17.50 20.85 -1.76
N PRO A 165 -18.02 20.54 -2.96
CA PRO A 165 -18.22 19.21 -3.55
C PRO A 165 -16.93 18.57 -4.07
N GLY A 166 -16.89 17.23 -4.10
CA GLY A 166 -15.76 16.44 -4.61
C GLY A 166 -15.73 15.01 -4.04
N PRO A 167 -14.70 14.22 -4.41
CA PRO A 167 -14.57 12.83 -3.95
C PRO A 167 -14.66 12.63 -2.43
N ALA A 168 -14.21 13.60 -1.62
CA ALA A 168 -14.32 13.50 -0.15
C ALA A 168 -15.78 13.57 0.30
N ARG A 169 -16.55 14.53 -0.23
CA ARG A 169 -17.99 14.62 0.00
C ARG A 169 -18.72 13.39 -0.51
N ASP A 170 -18.39 12.93 -1.72
CA ASP A 170 -19.05 11.76 -2.31
C ASP A 170 -18.83 10.51 -1.45
N ALA A 171 -17.63 10.32 -0.89
CA ALA A 171 -17.34 9.21 0.01
C ALA A 171 -18.18 9.22 1.30
N PHE A 172 -18.66 10.39 1.74
CA PHE A 172 -19.57 10.51 2.89
C PHE A 172 -21.04 10.41 2.50
N VAL A 173 -21.45 11.09 1.41
CA VAL A 173 -22.86 11.28 1.04
C VAL A 173 -23.42 10.11 0.22
N VAL A 174 -22.64 9.54 -0.71
CA VAL A 174 -23.10 8.44 -1.57
C VAL A 174 -23.56 7.22 -0.76
N PRO A 175 -22.88 6.81 0.34
CA PRO A 175 -23.38 5.75 1.22
C PRO A 175 -24.77 6.01 1.82
N LEU A 176 -25.21 7.26 1.94
CA LEU A 176 -26.53 7.63 2.46
C LEU A 176 -27.64 7.56 1.40
N GLU A 177 -27.29 7.57 0.11
CA GLU A 177 -28.26 7.57 -0.97
C GLU A 177 -29.16 6.32 -0.92
N GLY A 178 -30.47 6.53 -1.03
CA GLY A 178 -31.46 5.45 -1.02
C GLY A 178 -31.73 4.81 0.35
N THR A 179 -31.04 5.26 1.42
CA THR A 179 -31.25 4.75 2.78
C THR A 179 -32.41 5.44 3.53
N GLY A 180 -32.82 6.62 3.06
CA GLY A 180 -33.76 7.50 3.76
C GLY A 180 -33.12 8.35 4.86
N VAL A 181 -31.83 8.14 5.16
CA VAL A 181 -31.05 8.97 6.07
C VAL A 181 -30.49 10.18 5.32
N THR A 182 -30.50 11.34 5.97
CA THR A 182 -29.98 12.60 5.42
C THR A 182 -28.96 13.23 6.36
N ALA A 183 -28.18 14.20 5.88
CA ALA A 183 -27.20 14.92 6.67
C ALA A 183 -27.21 16.40 6.29
N ASP A 184 -27.05 17.29 7.27
CA ASP A 184 -26.91 18.72 7.01
C ASP A 184 -25.58 19.06 6.33
N ASP A 185 -25.57 20.11 5.51
CA ASP A 185 -24.39 20.54 4.77
C ASP A 185 -23.27 21.07 5.68
N ASP A 186 -23.61 21.70 6.79
CA ASP A 186 -22.66 22.21 7.78
C ASP A 186 -21.99 21.08 8.57
N LEU A 187 -22.75 20.04 8.93
CA LEU A 187 -22.21 18.79 9.46
C LEU A 187 -21.23 18.16 8.47
N ILE A 188 -21.64 17.98 7.21
CA ILE A 188 -20.76 17.37 6.19
C ILE A 188 -19.47 18.19 6.09
N ALA A 189 -19.56 19.52 6.04
CA ALA A 189 -18.38 20.38 6.00
C ALA A 189 -17.48 20.18 7.23
N ARG A 190 -18.05 20.12 8.44
CA ARG A 190 -17.31 19.88 9.69
C ARG A 190 -16.62 18.52 9.71
N VAL A 191 -17.31 17.46 9.29
CA VAL A 191 -16.73 16.11 9.20
C VAL A 191 -15.59 16.10 8.20
N LEU A 192 -15.76 16.69 7.01
CA LEU A 192 -14.71 16.69 5.99
C LEU A 192 -13.47 17.50 6.38
N ASP A 193 -13.65 18.59 7.13
CA ASP A 193 -12.55 19.34 7.75
C ASP A 193 -11.82 18.48 8.78
N GLU A 194 -12.57 17.75 9.62
CA GLU A 194 -11.99 16.88 10.65
C GLU A 194 -11.25 15.69 10.06
N VAL A 195 -11.79 14.98 9.07
CA VAL A 195 -11.20 13.73 8.57
C VAL A 195 -10.02 13.95 7.61
N GLU A 196 -9.73 15.21 7.24
CA GLU A 196 -8.63 15.62 6.33
C GLU A 196 -8.60 14.83 5.01
N GLY A 197 -9.75 14.38 4.52
CA GLY A 197 -9.86 13.61 3.29
C GLY A 197 -9.40 12.14 3.39
N TYR A 198 -9.04 11.66 4.58
CA TYR A 198 -8.59 10.28 4.76
C TYR A 198 -9.78 9.30 4.68
N PRO A 199 -9.83 8.36 3.71
CA PRO A 199 -11.01 7.54 3.45
C PRO A 199 -11.51 6.75 4.66
N PHE A 200 -10.60 6.19 5.46
CA PHE A 200 -10.97 5.44 6.66
C PHE A 200 -11.60 6.35 7.73
N PHE A 201 -11.15 7.60 7.88
CA PHE A 201 -11.74 8.53 8.85
C PHE A 201 -13.13 8.98 8.38
N ILE A 202 -13.31 9.24 7.08
CA ILE A 202 -14.65 9.52 6.53
C ILE A 202 -15.62 8.39 6.87
N GLN A 203 -15.19 7.14 6.68
CA GLN A 203 -15.98 5.96 6.99
C GLN A 203 -16.27 5.83 8.48
N LEU A 204 -15.27 6.07 9.35
CA LEU A 204 -15.43 5.99 10.79
C LEU A 204 -16.45 7.02 11.29
N TRP A 205 -16.29 8.29 10.93
CA TRP A 205 -17.24 9.34 11.31
C TRP A 205 -18.64 9.05 10.79
N GLY A 206 -18.76 8.60 9.53
CA GLY A 206 -20.05 8.21 8.96
C GLY A 206 -20.71 7.04 9.70
N ALA A 207 -19.93 6.02 10.08
CA ALA A 207 -20.43 4.87 10.84
C ALA A 207 -20.88 5.24 12.25
N GLU A 208 -20.14 6.10 12.94
CA GLU A 208 -20.48 6.57 14.29
C GLU A 208 -21.74 7.45 14.28
N LEU A 209 -21.85 8.36 13.31
CA LEU A 209 -23.09 9.15 13.12
C LEU A 209 -24.28 8.25 12.80
N TRP A 210 -24.07 7.20 12.00
CA TRP A 210 -25.12 6.23 11.66
C TRP A 210 -25.62 5.45 12.89
N GLU A 211 -24.70 4.92 13.70
CA GLU A 211 -25.08 4.21 14.92
C GLU A 211 -25.74 5.16 15.94
N ALA A 212 -25.21 6.36 16.13
CA ALA A 212 -25.83 7.37 16.98
C ALA A 212 -27.26 7.70 16.54
N ALA A 213 -27.49 7.89 15.25
CA ALA A 213 -28.82 8.17 14.70
C ALA A 213 -29.79 7.00 14.92
N LYS A 214 -29.32 5.75 14.78
CA LYS A 214 -30.12 4.56 15.09
C LYS A 214 -30.52 4.51 16.56
N ASP A 215 -29.58 4.77 17.47
CA ASP A 215 -29.83 4.70 18.92
C ASP A 215 -30.89 5.70 19.37
N VAL A 216 -30.91 6.89 18.78
CA VAL A 216 -31.91 7.93 19.08
C VAL A 216 -33.14 7.89 18.16
N GLY A 217 -33.23 6.93 17.24
CA GLY A 217 -34.35 6.77 16.32
C GLY A 217 -34.53 7.91 15.32
N ARG A 218 -33.44 8.55 14.88
CA ARG A 218 -33.43 9.64 13.90
C ARG A 218 -32.91 9.16 12.55
N ALA A 219 -33.43 9.73 11.46
CA ALA A 219 -32.97 9.50 10.08
C ALA A 219 -32.25 10.74 9.51
N HIS A 220 -31.60 11.52 10.38
CA HIS A 220 -30.98 12.78 10.02
C HIS A 220 -29.78 13.06 10.91
N PHE A 221 -28.63 13.34 10.30
CA PHE A 221 -27.41 13.75 10.97
C PHE A 221 -27.32 15.28 10.98
N ASP A 222 -27.12 15.87 12.16
CA ASP A 222 -26.92 17.30 12.36
C ASP A 222 -25.67 17.57 13.21
N ILE A 223 -25.25 18.83 13.29
CA ILE A 223 -24.04 19.21 14.03
C ILE A 223 -24.13 18.85 15.52
N THR A 224 -25.33 18.93 16.11
CA THR A 224 -25.54 18.60 17.54
C THR A 224 -25.31 17.11 17.82
N MET A 225 -25.64 16.24 16.88
CA MET A 225 -25.34 14.82 16.98
C MET A 225 -23.83 14.58 16.95
N LEU A 226 -23.10 15.24 16.04
CA LEU A 226 -21.64 15.14 16.00
C LEU A 226 -21.00 15.62 17.30
N ASP A 227 -21.38 16.81 17.78
CA ASP A 227 -20.85 17.38 19.03
C ASP A 227 -21.05 16.43 20.22
N ALA A 228 -22.16 15.69 20.25
CA ALA A 228 -22.47 14.75 21.32
C ALA A 228 -21.61 13.48 21.31
N ILE A 229 -21.11 13.06 20.15
CA ILE A 229 -20.38 11.78 19.98
C ILE A 229 -18.91 11.96 19.62
N GLU A 230 -18.45 13.16 19.28
CA GLU A 230 -17.09 13.42 18.77
C GLU A 230 -16.00 12.84 19.69
N GLY A 231 -16.17 12.97 21.01
CA GLY A 231 -15.25 12.35 21.98
C GLY A 231 -15.16 10.83 21.85
N GLN A 232 -16.30 10.14 21.66
CA GLN A 232 -16.36 8.70 21.49
C GLN A 232 -15.74 8.26 20.15
N ILE A 233 -15.93 9.05 19.10
CA ILE A 233 -15.27 8.81 17.81
C ILE A 233 -13.74 8.84 18.00
N TYR A 234 -13.23 9.81 18.75
CA TYR A 234 -11.81 9.91 19.04
C TYR A 234 -11.28 8.78 19.92
N GLU A 235 -12.01 8.38 20.96
CA GLU A 235 -11.65 7.23 21.78
C GLU A 235 -11.53 5.97 20.93
N ARG A 236 -12.53 5.71 20.09
CA ARG A 236 -12.52 4.58 19.16
C ARG A 236 -11.39 4.67 18.14
N LEU A 237 -11.14 5.85 17.58
CA LEU A 237 -10.04 6.07 16.66
C LEU A 237 -8.69 5.80 17.33
N ASP A 238 -8.51 6.27 18.58
CA ASP A 238 -7.29 6.08 19.35
C ASP A 238 -7.03 4.60 19.60
N GLU A 239 -8.03 3.85 20.05
CA GLU A 239 -7.95 2.42 20.31
C GLU A 239 -7.75 1.58 19.04
N GLU A 240 -8.58 1.77 18.01
CA GLU A 240 -8.60 0.90 16.83
C GLU A 240 -7.49 1.25 15.83
N PHE A 241 -7.11 2.53 15.73
CA PHE A 241 -6.15 2.99 14.73
C PHE A 241 -4.75 3.17 15.34
N TYR A 242 -4.60 3.87 16.47
CA TYR A 242 -3.26 4.29 16.90
C TYR A 242 -2.60 3.38 17.95
N VAL A 243 -3.36 2.81 18.90
CA VAL A 243 -2.78 2.03 20.02
C VAL A 243 -1.92 0.89 19.53
N GLY A 244 -2.44 0.02 18.64
CA GLY A 244 -1.69 -1.13 18.13
C GLY A 244 -0.39 -0.75 17.40
N ARG A 245 -0.36 0.43 16.76
CA ARG A 245 0.84 0.94 16.09
C ARG A 245 1.93 1.35 17.08
N ILE A 246 1.55 1.89 18.24
CA ILE A 246 2.51 2.26 19.29
C ILE A 246 2.96 1.04 20.07
N GLU A 247 2.06 0.11 20.40
CA GLU A 247 2.38 -1.09 21.19
C GLU A 247 3.36 -2.02 20.48
N ALA A 248 3.37 -2.01 19.14
CA ALA A 248 4.34 -2.74 18.34
C ALA A 248 5.77 -2.17 18.43
N LEU A 249 5.95 -0.96 18.98
CA LEU A 249 7.25 -0.29 19.09
C LEU A 249 7.97 -0.68 20.38
N THR A 250 9.30 -0.67 20.35
CA THR A 250 10.11 -0.85 21.56
C THR A 250 9.94 0.34 22.51
N PRO A 251 10.19 0.17 23.83
CA PRO A 251 10.04 1.28 24.78
C PRO A 251 10.82 2.54 24.39
N SER A 252 12.05 2.40 23.88
CA SER A 252 12.86 3.55 23.44
C SER A 252 12.31 4.25 22.18
N GLU A 253 11.62 3.52 21.30
CA GLU A 253 10.92 4.09 20.14
C GLU A 253 9.66 4.83 20.60
N GLN A 254 8.89 4.24 21.52
CA GLN A 254 7.71 4.89 22.13
C GLN A 254 8.10 6.18 22.86
N ASP A 255 9.16 6.17 23.66
CA ASP A 255 9.66 7.36 24.38
C ASP A 255 10.01 8.51 23.41
N LEU A 256 10.73 8.18 22.33
CA LEU A 256 11.13 9.19 21.34
C LEU A 256 9.93 9.74 20.57
N LEU A 257 8.95 8.90 20.30
CA LEU A 257 7.72 9.26 19.61
C LEU A 257 6.78 10.08 20.51
N LEU A 258 6.72 9.80 21.81
CA LEU A 258 6.01 10.67 22.76
C LEU A 258 6.72 12.03 22.89
N LEU A 259 8.05 12.05 22.86
CA LEU A 259 8.82 13.30 22.88
C LEU A 259 8.59 14.17 21.62
N SER A 260 8.26 13.56 20.47
CA SER A 260 8.02 14.31 19.24
C SER A 260 6.76 15.18 19.30
N GLU A 261 5.84 14.94 20.24
CA GLU A 261 4.70 15.82 20.53
C GLU A 261 5.15 17.21 20.98
N GLU A 262 6.28 17.33 21.68
CA GLU A 262 6.82 18.61 22.16
C GLU A 262 7.61 19.38 21.09
N CYS A 263 7.72 18.83 19.89
CA CYS A 263 8.50 19.37 18.79
C CYS A 263 7.61 20.09 17.78
N PRO A 264 8.11 21.16 17.13
CA PRO A 264 7.39 21.77 16.01
C PRO A 264 7.08 20.74 14.90
N TYR A 265 5.82 20.74 14.46
CA TYR A 265 5.31 19.89 13.37
C TYR A 265 4.18 20.63 12.64
N PRO A 266 4.05 20.53 11.30
CA PRO A 266 4.91 19.82 10.34
C PRO A 266 6.06 20.68 9.76
N PRO A 267 7.21 20.08 9.36
CA PRO A 267 7.61 18.69 9.55
C PRO A 267 8.34 18.47 10.88
N LEU A 268 8.38 17.21 11.35
CA LEU A 268 9.16 16.82 12.52
C LEU A 268 10.64 16.84 12.17
N ARG A 269 11.45 17.63 12.89
CA ARG A 269 12.89 17.73 12.64
C ARG A 269 13.69 16.96 13.68
N THR A 270 14.67 16.19 13.23
CA THR A 270 15.58 15.47 14.12
C THR A 270 16.38 16.41 15.04
N ALA A 271 16.62 17.64 14.60
CA ALA A 271 17.28 18.66 15.43
C ALA A 271 16.43 19.04 16.66
N ASP A 272 15.11 19.10 16.53
CA ASP A 272 14.21 19.47 17.61
C ASP A 272 14.12 18.36 18.67
N LEU A 273 14.14 17.10 18.22
CA LEU A 273 14.25 15.92 19.09
C LEU A 273 15.58 15.89 19.85
N ARG A 274 16.71 16.15 19.17
CA ARG A 274 18.04 16.21 19.79
C ARG A 274 18.16 17.30 20.85
N ALA A 275 17.42 18.39 20.70
CA ALA A 275 17.43 19.48 21.67
C ALA A 275 16.67 19.14 22.96
N ARG A 276 15.75 18.17 22.92
CA ARG A 276 14.87 17.80 24.05
C ARG A 276 15.17 16.43 24.64
N SER A 277 15.78 15.54 23.87
CA SER A 277 16.12 14.18 24.26
C SER A 277 17.47 14.14 24.98
N ASP A 278 17.57 13.29 26.01
CA ASP A 278 18.82 12.91 26.68
C ASP A 278 19.64 11.89 25.86
N LYS A 279 19.00 11.16 24.95
CA LYS A 279 19.63 10.20 24.04
C LYS A 279 20.66 10.86 23.10
N SER A 280 21.74 10.14 22.78
CA SER A 280 22.78 10.62 21.87
C SER A 280 22.26 10.85 20.43
N GLN A 281 22.93 11.73 19.67
CA GLN A 281 22.56 12.01 18.27
C GLN A 281 22.54 10.74 17.40
N GLY A 282 23.48 9.83 17.63
CA GLY A 282 23.55 8.54 16.94
C GLY A 282 22.33 7.67 17.27
N ASN A 283 21.95 7.59 18.55
CA ASN A 283 20.80 6.81 18.98
C ASN A 283 19.49 7.35 18.38
N ILE A 284 19.30 8.68 18.39
CA ILE A 284 18.13 9.31 17.76
C ILE A 284 18.05 8.96 16.27
N ASN A 285 19.17 9.02 15.53
CA ASN A 285 19.15 8.66 14.11
C ASN A 285 18.76 7.19 13.88
N VAL A 286 19.22 6.28 14.74
CA VAL A 286 18.85 4.86 14.69
C VAL A 286 17.36 4.67 14.94
N LEU A 287 16.82 5.29 15.99
CA LEU A 287 15.39 5.21 16.34
C LEU A 287 14.50 5.81 15.24
N MET A 288 14.87 6.96 14.67
CA MET A 288 14.15 7.55 13.53
C MET A 288 14.18 6.63 12.30
N GLY A 289 15.29 5.92 12.08
CA GLY A 289 15.40 4.90 11.05
C GLY A 289 14.42 3.75 11.27
N ARG A 290 14.38 3.20 12.49
CA ARG A 290 13.46 2.10 12.85
C ARG A 290 11.99 2.51 12.76
N LEU A 291 11.63 3.69 13.26
CA LEU A 291 10.28 4.24 13.11
C LEU A 291 9.88 4.42 11.64
N THR A 292 10.85 4.72 10.77
CA THR A 292 10.62 4.78 9.32
C THR A 292 10.41 3.39 8.73
N GLU A 293 11.19 2.40 9.17
CA GLU A 293 11.06 1.00 8.73
C GLU A 293 9.75 0.35 9.19
N GLN A 294 9.29 0.69 10.40
CA GLN A 294 7.99 0.28 10.94
C GLN A 294 6.81 1.06 10.31
N GLY A 295 7.08 2.02 9.42
CA GLY A 295 6.05 2.79 8.74
C GLY A 295 5.27 3.73 9.65
N VAL A 296 5.84 4.16 10.78
CA VAL A 296 5.26 5.22 11.65
C VAL A 296 5.63 6.60 11.12
N LEU A 297 6.84 6.73 10.59
CA LEU A 297 7.36 7.94 9.98
C LEU A 297 7.72 7.70 8.52
N TYR A 298 7.70 8.75 7.72
CA TYR A 298 8.36 8.76 6.42
C TYR A 298 9.29 9.95 6.32
N ARG A 299 10.38 9.78 5.58
CA ARG A 299 11.40 10.81 5.41
C ARG A 299 11.02 11.73 4.25
N ILE A 300 10.77 13.00 4.54
CA ILE A 300 10.51 14.04 3.54
C ILE A 300 11.83 14.45 2.88
N GLN A 301 12.82 14.79 3.71
CA GLN A 301 14.20 15.08 3.31
C GLN A 301 15.17 14.80 4.46
N ASN A 302 16.46 15.10 4.28
CA ASN A 302 17.45 14.80 5.32
C ASN A 302 17.14 15.50 6.65
N GLY A 303 16.90 14.71 7.70
CA GLY A 303 16.57 15.21 9.04
C GLY A 303 15.14 15.74 9.22
N GLN A 304 14.26 15.57 8.23
CA GLN A 304 12.85 15.99 8.28
C GLN A 304 11.91 14.83 7.97
N TYR A 305 10.91 14.64 8.81
CA TYR A 305 10.00 13.51 8.79
C TYR A 305 8.54 13.97 8.89
N GLY A 306 7.64 13.20 8.29
CA GLY A 306 6.20 13.28 8.48
C GLY A 306 5.70 12.01 9.16
N TYR A 307 4.58 12.09 9.88
CA TYR A 307 3.85 10.89 10.31
C TYR A 307 3.16 10.28 9.10
N THR A 308 3.17 8.95 9.01
CA THR A 308 2.51 8.22 7.90
C THR A 308 0.99 8.20 8.04
N ALA A 309 0.49 8.29 9.27
CA ALA A 309 -0.92 8.36 9.57
C ALA A 309 -1.34 9.83 9.81
N PRO A 310 -2.49 10.26 9.28
CA PRO A 310 -3.06 11.57 9.57
C PRO A 310 -3.35 11.71 11.07
N LYS A 311 -3.40 12.94 11.58
CA LYS A 311 -3.69 13.28 12.99
C LYS A 311 -2.86 12.57 14.07
N PHE A 312 -1.75 11.92 13.69
CA PHE A 312 -0.92 11.19 14.65
C PHE A 312 -0.32 12.11 15.73
N ALA A 313 0.01 13.36 15.37
CA ALA A 313 0.47 14.37 16.34
C ALA A 313 -0.60 14.69 17.39
N GLU A 314 -1.86 14.83 16.98
CA GLU A 314 -2.99 15.08 17.87
C GLU A 314 -3.26 13.88 18.78
N TYR A 315 -3.16 12.67 18.23
CA TYR A 315 -3.22 11.44 19.04
C TYR A 315 -2.14 11.41 20.12
N LEU A 316 -0.89 11.77 19.80
CA LEU A 316 0.18 11.82 20.79
C LEU A 316 -0.12 12.84 21.90
N ALA A 317 -0.69 14.00 21.56
CA ALA A 317 -1.11 15.00 22.54
C ALA A 317 -2.23 14.47 23.46
N ARG A 318 -3.26 13.81 22.89
CA ARG A 318 -4.34 13.17 23.68
C ARG A 318 -3.80 12.08 24.61
N ARG A 319 -2.94 11.21 24.10
CA ARG A 319 -2.31 10.13 24.87
C ARG A 319 -1.45 10.67 26.01
N LYS A 320 -0.70 11.75 25.78
CA LYS A 320 0.10 12.37 26.83
C LYS A 320 -0.76 13.00 27.92
N ALA A 321 -1.88 13.64 27.54
CA ALA A 321 -2.84 14.19 28.48
C ALA A 321 -3.49 13.11 29.36
N SER A 322 -3.81 11.93 28.81
CA SER A 322 -4.39 10.83 29.58
C SER A 322 -3.39 10.16 30.54
N MET A 323 -2.09 10.16 30.22
CA MET A 323 -1.03 9.67 31.13
C MET A 323 -0.76 10.60 32.33
N GLN A 324 -1.23 11.86 32.29
CA GLN A 324 -1.03 12.85 33.35
C GLN A 324 -2.21 12.95 34.34
N GLN A 325 -3.31 12.23 34.08
CA GLN A 325 -4.50 12.14 34.94
C GLN A 325 -4.41 10.92 35.86
#